data_AF-A0A0R0JWM6-F1
#
_entry.id   AF-A0A0R0JWM6-F1
#
_cell.length_a   1.000
_cell.length_b   1.000
_cell.length_c   1.000
_cell.angle_alpha   90.00
_cell.angle_beta   90.00
_cell.angle_gamma   90.00
#
_symmetry.space_group_name_H-M   'P 1'
#
loop_
_entity.id
_entity.type
_entity.pdbx_description
1 polymer ?
#
loop_
_entity_poly.entity_id
_entity_poly.type
_entity_poly.pdbx_seq_one_letter_code
_entity_poly.pdbx_strand_id
1 'polypeptide(L)'
;MEEDTEHLFFHCSKVIPLWWESLSWVNYVGPFPQNPKQHFLQHIHGVTQGVRRDRWRRWWLALTWSIWQQRNKIIFSDDTFDANKIMDDASFLLWTWLRNLEKDFNISYNHWSSNLRSGFVY
;
A
#
# COMPACT_ATOMS: atom_id res chain seq x y z
N MET A 1 -23.49 3.38 -9.60
CA MET A 1 -22.99 2.87 -8.31
C MET A 1 -22.28 4.05 -7.68
N GLU A 2 -22.82 4.63 -6.63
CA GLU A 2 -22.13 5.71 -5.91
C GLU A 2 -20.82 5.15 -5.38
N GLU A 3 -19.73 5.86 -5.66
CA GLU A 3 -18.40 5.49 -5.22
C GLU A 3 -18.27 5.82 -3.73
N ASP A 4 -18.67 4.88 -2.87
CA ASP A 4 -18.35 4.92 -1.45
C ASP A 4 -16.86 4.59 -1.25
N THR A 5 -16.25 5.18 -0.23
CA THR A 5 -14.89 4.88 0.25
C THR A 5 -14.65 3.38 0.42
N GLU A 6 -15.61 2.64 0.96
CA GLU A 6 -15.50 1.18 1.08
C GLU A 6 -15.39 0.52 -0.30
N HIS A 7 -16.23 0.95 -1.25
CA HIS A 7 -16.21 0.44 -2.61
C HIS A 7 -14.88 0.74 -3.30
N LEU A 8 -14.39 1.97 -3.23
CA LEU A 8 -13.12 2.38 -3.84
C LEU A 8 -11.95 1.53 -3.34
N PHE A 9 -11.79 1.41 -2.02
CA PHE A 9 -10.56 0.86 -1.47
C PHE A 9 -10.53 -0.67 -1.49
N PHE A 10 -11.68 -1.33 -1.40
CA PHE A 10 -11.74 -2.77 -1.11
C PHE A 10 -12.62 -3.58 -2.06
N HIS A 11 -13.56 -2.94 -2.78
CA HIS A 11 -14.44 -3.64 -3.74
C HIS A 11 -14.17 -3.26 -5.19
N CYS A 12 -13.36 -2.23 -5.44
CA CYS A 12 -13.02 -1.79 -6.78
C CYS A 12 -12.12 -2.84 -7.44
N SER A 13 -12.60 -3.43 -8.53
CA SER A 13 -11.87 -4.43 -9.32
C SER A 13 -10.52 -3.92 -9.83
N LYS A 14 -10.32 -2.60 -9.91
CA LYS A 14 -9.05 -1.98 -10.28
C LYS A 14 -8.05 -1.89 -9.12
N VAL A 15 -8.52 -1.73 -7.88
CA VAL A 15 -7.69 -1.54 -6.68
C VAL A 15 -7.36 -2.87 -5.99
N ILE A 16 -8.28 -3.82 -5.98
CA ILE A 16 -8.10 -5.16 -5.38
C ILE A 16 -6.77 -5.82 -5.83
N PRO A 17 -6.37 -5.80 -7.12
CA PRO A 17 -5.09 -6.37 -7.56
C PRO A 17 -3.86 -5.76 -6.88
N LEU A 18 -3.88 -4.46 -6.55
CA LEU A 18 -2.77 -3.78 -5.84
C LEU A 18 -2.57 -4.37 -4.44
N TRP A 19 -3.68 -4.63 -3.74
CA TRP A 19 -3.63 -5.25 -2.44
C TRP A 19 -3.16 -6.70 -2.53
N TRP A 20 -3.65 -7.48 -3.51
CA TRP A 20 -3.18 -8.86 -3.73
C TRP A 20 -1.68 -8.93 -3.98
N GLU A 21 -1.17 -8.05 -4.84
CA GLU A 21 0.26 -7.92 -5.11
C GLU A 21 1.02 -7.68 -3.80
N SER A 22 0.61 -6.70 -2.99
CA SER A 22 1.29 -6.42 -1.73
C SER A 22 1.20 -7.56 -0.71
N LEU A 23 0.04 -8.22 -0.57
CA LEU A 23 -0.14 -9.35 0.35
C LEU A 23 0.74 -10.54 -0.04
N SER A 24 1.00 -10.73 -1.34
CA SER A 24 1.92 -11.76 -1.84
C SER A 24 3.37 -11.56 -1.33
N TRP A 25 3.77 -10.32 -1.05
CA TRP A 25 5.12 -10.02 -0.58
C TRP A 25 5.39 -10.59 0.81
N VAL A 26 4.37 -10.62 1.66
CA VAL A 26 4.43 -11.15 3.03
C VAL A 26 3.84 -12.55 3.16
N ASN A 27 3.58 -13.22 2.04
CA ASN A 27 2.94 -14.55 1.96
C ASN A 27 1.60 -14.62 2.72
N TYR A 28 0.87 -13.50 2.77
CA TYR A 28 -0.43 -13.49 3.42
C TYR A 28 -1.49 -14.06 2.47
N VAL A 29 -2.22 -15.06 2.95
CA VAL A 29 -3.35 -15.68 2.25
C VAL A 29 -4.58 -15.58 3.14
N GLY A 30 -5.66 -15.01 2.60
CA GLY A 30 -6.91 -14.88 3.33
C GLY A 30 -7.96 -14.10 2.53
N PRO A 31 -9.23 -14.16 2.93
CA PRO A 31 -10.29 -13.38 2.29
C PRO A 31 -10.05 -11.88 2.50
N PHE A 32 -10.46 -11.05 1.55
CA PHE A 32 -10.55 -9.60 1.77
C PHE A 32 -11.71 -9.33 2.74
N PRO A 33 -11.47 -8.59 3.83
CA PRO A 33 -12.53 -8.22 4.74
C PRO A 33 -13.41 -7.12 4.12
N GLN A 34 -14.67 -7.08 4.55
CA GLN A 34 -15.71 -6.27 3.91
C GLN A 34 -15.57 -4.77 4.15
N ASN A 35 -14.89 -4.36 5.23
CA ASN A 35 -14.73 -2.96 5.60
C ASN A 35 -13.26 -2.55 5.80
N PRO A 36 -12.94 -1.25 5.65
CA PRO A 36 -11.59 -0.72 5.76
C PRO A 36 -10.90 -1.01 7.09
N LYS A 37 -11.65 -0.92 8.20
CA LYS A 37 -11.12 -1.13 9.54
C LYS A 37 -10.66 -2.57 9.74
N GLN A 38 -11.48 -3.53 9.30
CA GLN A 38 -11.12 -4.94 9.32
C GLN A 38 -9.95 -5.22 8.39
N HIS A 39 -9.89 -4.58 7.22
CA HIS A 39 -8.73 -4.70 6.32
C HIS A 39 -7.45 -4.22 6.98
N PHE A 40 -7.48 -3.06 7.63
CA PHE A 40 -6.32 -2.58 8.38
C PHE A 40 -5.95 -3.55 9.50
N LEU A 41 -6.90 -3.99 10.32
CA LEU A 41 -6.65 -4.94 11.41
C LEU A 41 -6.04 -6.26 10.90
N GLN A 42 -6.60 -6.82 9.83
CA GLN A 42 -6.09 -8.03 9.20
C GLN A 42 -4.66 -7.84 8.66
N HIS A 43 -4.40 -6.69 8.03
CA HIS A 43 -3.10 -6.33 7.50
C HIS A 43 -2.04 -6.22 8.62
N ILE A 44 -2.36 -5.58 9.75
CA ILE A 44 -1.39 -5.35 10.83
C ILE A 44 -1.17 -6.53 11.77
N HIS A 45 -2.13 -7.46 11.84
CA HIS A 45 -2.06 -8.63 12.72
C HIS A 45 -1.45 -9.86 12.03
N GLY A 46 -1.40 -9.88 10.69
CA GLY A 46 -0.89 -11.00 9.90
C GLY A 46 0.63 -11.06 9.72
N VAL A 47 1.40 -10.05 10.14
CA VAL A 47 2.84 -9.94 9.86
C VAL A 47 3.68 -9.80 11.13
N THR A 48 4.89 -10.38 11.08
CA THR A 48 5.89 -10.52 12.16
C THR A 48 6.17 -9.25 12.97
N GLN A 49 6.60 -9.42 14.23
CA GLN A 49 6.88 -8.33 15.17
C GLN A 49 8.07 -7.43 14.77
N GLY A 50 8.23 -6.30 15.45
CA GLY A 50 9.38 -5.38 15.27
C GLY A 50 9.25 -4.44 14.08
N VAL A 51 10.39 -4.01 13.53
CA VAL A 51 10.49 -3.01 12.44
C VAL A 51 9.64 -3.41 11.22
N ARG A 52 9.56 -4.71 10.91
CA ARG A 52 8.75 -5.24 9.80
C ARG A 52 7.27 -4.91 9.96
N ARG A 53 6.72 -5.05 11.17
CA ARG A 53 5.33 -4.69 11.48
C ARG A 53 5.07 -3.21 11.20
N ASP A 54 5.99 -2.35 11.61
CA ASP A 54 5.82 -0.91 11.47
C ASP A 54 6.00 -0.45 10.02
N ARG A 55 6.94 -1.02 9.27
CA ARG A 55 7.02 -0.83 7.81
C ARG A 55 5.76 -1.29 7.10
N TRP A 56 5.21 -2.44 7.49
CA TRP A 56 3.99 -2.99 6.91
C TRP A 56 2.75 -2.13 7.21
N ARG A 57 2.61 -1.62 8.44
CA ARG A 57 1.59 -0.63 8.80
C ARG A 57 1.69 0.64 7.97
N ARG A 58 2.91 1.13 7.76
CA ARG A 58 3.18 2.30 6.93
C ARG A 58 2.89 2.03 5.47
N TRP A 59 3.20 0.83 4.96
CA TRP A 59 2.82 0.44 3.61
C TRP A 59 1.31 0.54 3.39
N TRP A 60 0.51 0.02 4.33
CA TRP A 60 -0.95 0.15 4.25
C TRP A 60 -1.38 1.62 4.10
N LEU A 61 -0.86 2.49 4.97
CA LEU A 61 -1.18 3.91 4.94
C LEU A 61 -0.74 4.58 3.63
N ALA A 62 0.45 4.26 3.15
CA ALA A 62 0.99 4.81 1.91
C ALA A 62 0.15 4.37 0.70
N LEU A 63 -0.19 3.09 0.60
CA LEU A 63 -0.99 2.57 -0.50
C LEU A 63 -2.42 3.12 -0.49
N THR A 64 -3.09 3.12 0.67
CA THR A 64 -4.42 3.72 0.81
C THR A 64 -4.41 5.21 0.42
N TRP A 65 -3.39 5.96 0.84
CA TRP A 65 -3.25 7.36 0.46
C TRP A 65 -3.03 7.55 -1.04
N SER A 66 -2.16 6.77 -1.68
CA SER A 66 -1.93 6.84 -3.13
C SER A 66 -3.18 6.49 -3.94
N ILE A 67 -3.95 5.48 -3.51
CA ILE A 67 -5.26 5.15 -4.12
C ILE A 67 -6.22 6.34 -4.02
N TRP A 68 -6.30 6.97 -2.84
CA TRP A 68 -7.15 8.15 -2.63
C TRP A 68 -6.74 9.33 -3.52
N GLN A 69 -5.43 9.58 -3.65
CA GLN A 69 -4.91 10.64 -4.51
C GLN A 69 -5.21 10.37 -5.99
N GLN A 70 -5.05 9.13 -6.46
CA GLN A 70 -5.37 8.80 -7.86
C GLN A 70 -6.85 8.96 -8.15
N ARG A 71 -7.73 8.56 -7.22
CA ARG A 71 -9.17 8.86 -7.32
C ARG A 71 -9.42 10.36 -7.48
N ASN A 72 -8.83 11.19 -6.63
CA ASN A 72 -9.05 12.63 -6.70
C ASN A 72 -8.58 13.21 -8.04
N LYS A 73 -7.45 12.74 -8.59
CA LYS A 73 -6.99 13.15 -9.92
C LYS A 73 -7.97 12.75 -11.02
N ILE A 74 -8.52 11.53 -10.96
CA ILE A 74 -9.55 11.08 -11.91
C ILE A 74 -10.79 11.99 -11.84
N ILE A 75 -11.25 12.34 -10.64
CA ILE A 75 -12.47 13.17 -10.44
C ILE A 75 -12.25 14.64 -10.82
N PHE A 76 -11.13 15.23 -10.40
CA PHE A 76 -10.89 16.68 -10.48
C PHE A 76 -9.98 17.11 -11.62
N SER A 77 -9.37 16.17 -12.36
CA SER A 77 -8.40 16.48 -13.42
C SER A 77 -8.54 15.59 -14.65
N ASP A 78 -9.63 14.81 -14.76
CA ASP A 78 -9.90 13.90 -15.88
C ASP A 78 -8.74 12.92 -16.16
N ASP A 79 -8.03 12.53 -15.08
CA ASP A 79 -6.96 11.54 -15.16
C ASP A 79 -7.54 10.13 -15.35
N THR A 80 -6.68 9.17 -15.72
CA THR A 80 -7.08 7.77 -15.88
C THR A 80 -6.56 6.90 -14.74
N PHE A 81 -7.15 5.73 -14.55
CA PHE A 81 -6.64 4.79 -13.56
C PHE A 81 -5.34 4.15 -14.04
N ASP A 82 -4.26 4.32 -13.27
CA ASP A 82 -2.95 3.71 -13.52
C ASP A 82 -2.45 2.98 -12.27
N ALA A 83 -2.50 1.65 -12.31
CA ALA A 83 -2.06 0.78 -11.23
C ALA A 83 -0.56 0.93 -10.92
N ASN A 84 0.28 1.07 -11.95
CA ASN A 84 1.72 1.16 -11.80
C ASN A 84 2.08 2.48 -11.10
N LYS A 85 1.45 3.58 -11.54
CA LYS A 85 1.61 4.88 -10.91
C LYS A 85 1.23 4.87 -9.44
N ILE A 86 0.12 4.22 -9.06
CA ILE A 86 -0.29 4.11 -7.65
C ILE A 86 0.78 3.36 -6.84
N MET A 87 1.33 2.27 -7.38
CA MET A 87 2.39 1.49 -6.72
C MET A 87 3.68 2.28 -6.58
N ASP A 88 4.08 3.02 -7.61
CA ASP A 88 5.26 3.87 -7.60
C ASP A 88 5.10 5.01 -6.57
N ASP A 89 3.96 5.71 -6.58
CA ASP A 89 3.64 6.79 -5.63
C ASP A 89 3.64 6.25 -4.19
N ALA A 90 3.04 5.07 -3.94
CA ALA A 90 3.04 4.43 -2.62
C ALA A 90 4.44 3.98 -2.17
N SER A 91 5.23 3.40 -3.08
CA SER A 91 6.60 2.97 -2.84
C SER A 91 7.51 4.15 -2.49
N PHE A 92 7.40 5.24 -3.25
CA PHE A 92 8.14 6.47 -3.01
C PHE A 92 7.74 7.15 -1.70
N LEU A 93 6.45 7.20 -1.38
CA LEU A 93 5.95 7.74 -0.12
C LEU A 93 6.47 6.94 1.07
N LEU A 94 6.39 5.61 1.01
CA LEU A 94 6.93 4.74 2.05
C LEU A 94 8.44 4.97 2.20
N TRP A 95 9.20 4.94 1.10
CA TRP A 95 10.64 5.20 1.13
C TRP A 95 10.97 6.52 1.81
N THR A 96 10.23 7.59 1.49
CA THR A 96 10.40 8.91 2.11
C THR A 96 10.15 8.84 3.62
N TRP A 97 9.12 8.13 4.07
CA TRP A 97 8.87 7.92 5.50
C TRP A 97 9.99 7.11 6.17
N LEU A 98 10.47 6.04 5.55
CA LEU A 98 11.55 5.23 6.12
C LEU A 98 12.84 6.06 6.24
N ARG A 99 13.22 6.81 5.21
CA ARG A 99 14.39 7.71 5.21
C ARG A 99 14.37 8.76 6.31
N ASN A 100 13.20 9.24 6.70
CA ASN A 100 13.06 10.31 7.69
C ASN A 100 12.76 9.80 9.11
N LEU A 101 12.21 8.59 9.26
CA LEU A 101 11.73 8.08 10.54
C LEU A 101 12.56 6.91 11.10
N GLU A 102 13.31 6.20 10.27
CA GLU A 102 14.20 5.10 10.70
C GLU A 102 15.66 5.58 10.66
N LYS A 103 16.32 5.64 11.83
CA LYS A 103 17.68 6.20 11.97
C LYS A 103 18.71 5.51 11.07
N ASP A 104 18.58 4.21 10.86
CA ASP A 104 19.55 3.39 10.14
C ASP A 104 19.13 3.09 8.69
N PHE A 105 18.03 3.68 8.20
CA PHE A 105 17.54 3.42 6.85
C PHE A 105 18.32 4.20 5.79
N ASN A 106 19.36 3.57 5.24
CA ASN A 106 20.29 4.19 4.29
C ASN A 106 20.08 3.80 2.81
N ILE A 107 19.05 3.02 2.48
CA ILE A 107 18.82 2.46 1.14
C ILE A 107 18.42 3.58 0.14
N SER A 108 19.07 3.63 -1.03
CA SER A 108 18.72 4.56 -2.11
C SER A 108 17.35 4.21 -2.72
N TYR A 109 16.65 5.22 -3.25
CA TYR A 109 15.32 4.98 -3.84
C TYR A 109 15.38 3.95 -4.97
N ASN A 110 16.37 4.04 -5.88
CA ASN A 110 16.53 3.10 -6.99
C ASN A 110 16.69 1.64 -6.49
N HIS A 111 17.46 1.42 -5.43
CA HIS A 111 17.62 0.08 -4.88
C HIS A 111 16.33 -0.40 -4.19
N TRP A 112 15.65 0.49 -3.47
CA TRP A 112 14.37 0.21 -2.83
C TRP A 112 13.28 -0.16 -3.85
N SER A 113 13.08 0.66 -4.88
CA SER A 113 12.04 0.46 -5.90
C SER A 113 12.23 -0.85 -6.67
N SER A 114 13.48 -1.22 -6.97
CA SER A 114 13.78 -2.50 -7.64
C SER A 114 13.65 -3.72 -6.72
N ASN A 115 13.61 -3.55 -5.40
CA ASN A 115 13.59 -4.64 -4.42
C ASN A 115 12.48 -4.48 -3.39
N LEU A 116 11.34 -3.86 -3.74
CA LEU A 116 10.30 -3.48 -2.79
C LEU A 116 9.86 -4.62 -1.85
N ARG A 117 9.70 -5.84 -2.40
CA ARG A 117 9.37 -7.05 -1.63
C ARG A 117 10.37 -7.36 -0.51
N SER A 118 11.67 -7.12 -0.72
CA SER A 118 12.70 -7.44 0.27
C SER A 118 12.58 -6.59 1.54
N GLY A 119 12.03 -5.37 1.43
CA GLY A 119 11.76 -4.48 2.55
C GLY A 119 10.75 -5.01 3.58
N PHE A 120 10.02 -6.07 3.23
CA PHE A 120 8.99 -6.70 4.06
C PHE A 120 9.27 -8.17 4.41
N VAL A 121 10.17 -8.85 3.68
CA VAL A 121 10.48 -10.29 3.85
C VAL A 121 11.61 -10.55 4.86
N TYR A 122 12.58 -9.63 4.98
CA TYR A 122 13.74 -9.72 5.88
C TYR A 122 13.62 -8.74 7.05
#